data_AF-A0A8B6EZQ8-F1
#
_entry.id   AF-A0A8B6EZQ8-F1
#
_cell.length_a   1.000
_cell.length_b   1.000
_cell.length_c   1.000
_cell.angle_alpha   90.00
_cell.angle_beta   90.00
_cell.angle_gamma   90.00
#
_symmetry.space_group_name_H-M   'P 1'
#
loop_
_entity.id
_entity.type
_entity.pdbx_description
1 polymer ?
#
loop_
_entity_poly.entity_id
_entity_poly.type
_entity_poly.pdbx_seq_one_letter_code
_entity_poly.pdbx_strand_id
1 'polypeptide(L)'
;MENETVTKVITLDTYCYGLSSSDDSLVVGLIDDEIRIIDLEGNTLKSIQVKSESYLDYLVYCNDRVIYSDYDGKAVYCVDQSGKQIWQYKQDLSGPRDFVQILMVTLL
;
A
#
# COMPACT_ATOMS: atom_id res chain seq x y z
N MET A 1 17.60 -10.30 29.23
CA MET A 1 16.53 -10.25 28.21
C MET A 1 17.13 -9.54 27.03
N GLU A 2 17.59 -10.30 26.04
CA GLU A 2 18.03 -9.72 24.77
C GLU A 2 16.77 -9.32 24.02
N ASN A 3 16.50 -8.02 23.96
CA ASN A 3 15.46 -7.46 23.11
C ASN A 3 15.90 -7.66 21.66
N GLU A 4 14.98 -8.16 20.83
CA GLU A 4 15.24 -8.52 19.45
C GLU A 4 15.78 -7.36 18.61
N THR A 5 16.61 -7.77 17.67
CA THR A 5 17.59 -7.00 16.93
C THR A 5 16.94 -6.35 15.71
N VAL A 6 17.04 -5.02 15.58
CA VAL A 6 16.88 -4.39 14.27
C VAL A 6 17.99 -4.91 13.37
N THR A 7 17.64 -5.78 12.43
CA THR A 7 18.62 -6.43 11.54
C THR A 7 18.99 -5.55 10.34
N LYS A 8 18.09 -4.64 9.93
CA LYS A 8 18.29 -3.75 8.80
C LYS A 8 17.38 -2.52 8.89
N VAL A 9 17.89 -1.38 8.41
CA VAL A 9 17.13 -0.14 8.23
C VAL A 9 17.19 0.22 6.75
N ILE A 10 16.02 0.37 6.13
CA ILE A 10 15.89 0.86 4.75
C ILE A 10 15.32 2.27 4.84
N THR A 11 16.04 3.23 4.25
CA THR A 11 15.64 4.63 4.20
C THR A 11 15.18 4.97 2.80
N LEU A 12 14.02 5.63 2.69
CA LEU A 12 13.51 6.17 1.44
C LEU A 12 13.70 7.69 1.45
N ASP A 13 13.91 8.27 0.27
CA ASP A 13 14.14 9.71 0.08
C ASP A 13 12.85 10.54 -0.01
N THR A 14 11.72 9.94 0.37
CA THR A 14 10.40 10.53 0.25
C THR A 14 9.44 10.04 1.35
N TYR A 15 8.29 10.70 1.47
CA TYR A 15 7.26 10.35 2.44
C TYR A 15 6.55 9.05 2.04
N CYS A 16 6.31 8.21 3.05
CA CYS A 16 5.61 6.94 2.93
C CYS A 16 4.32 7.00 3.75
N TYR A 17 3.21 6.55 3.17
CA TYR A 17 1.92 6.49 3.84
C TYR A 17 1.46 5.06 4.13
N GLY A 18 1.66 4.15 3.17
CA GLY A 18 1.28 2.74 3.29
C GLY A 18 2.48 1.81 3.25
N LEU A 19 2.44 0.72 4.02
CA LEU A 19 3.44 -0.34 4.00
C LEU A 19 2.77 -1.70 4.04
N SER A 20 3.21 -2.58 3.14
CA SER A 20 2.90 -4.01 3.14
C SER A 20 4.18 -4.80 2.87
N SER A 21 4.13 -6.11 3.10
CA SER A 21 5.24 -7.02 2.86
C SER A 21 4.77 -8.24 2.09
N SER A 22 5.64 -8.76 1.22
CA SER A 22 5.60 -10.13 0.75
C SER A 22 6.81 -10.89 1.31
N ASP A 23 7.00 -12.15 0.93
CA ASP A 23 8.11 -12.98 1.43
C ASP A 23 9.48 -12.34 1.18
N ASP A 24 9.70 -11.74 0.01
CA ASP A 24 11.01 -11.22 -0.43
C ASP A 24 11.02 -9.71 -0.73
N SER A 25 9.94 -9.00 -0.41
CA SER A 25 9.82 -7.58 -0.76
C SER A 25 9.00 -6.78 0.24
N LEU A 26 9.29 -5.50 0.32
CA LEU A 26 8.38 -4.52 0.91
C LEU A 26 7.63 -3.80 -0.22
N VAL A 27 6.40 -3.41 0.06
CA VAL A 27 5.59 -2.59 -0.85
C VAL A 27 5.19 -1.34 -0.10
N VAL A 28 5.59 -0.20 -0.64
CA VAL A 28 5.42 1.11 -0.01
C VAL A 28 4.57 2.00 -0.88
N GLY A 29 3.55 2.62 -0.28
CA GLY A 29 2.79 3.70 -0.88
C GLY A 29 3.47 5.02 -0.56
N LEU A 30 3.84 5.77 -1.59
CA LEU A 30 4.56 7.03 -1.51
C LEU A 30 3.63 8.21 -1.83
N ILE A 31 4.19 9.42 -1.80
CA ILE A 31 3.55 10.61 -2.37
C ILE A 31 3.31 10.44 -3.88
N ASP A 32 2.48 11.32 -4.44
CA ASP A 32 2.20 11.42 -5.89
C ASP A 32 1.67 10.13 -6.53
N ASP A 33 0.87 9.37 -5.76
CA ASP A 33 0.21 8.13 -6.19
C ASP A 33 1.19 7.08 -6.75
N GLU A 34 2.42 7.04 -6.21
CA GLU A 34 3.39 6.00 -6.53
C GLU A 34 3.36 4.87 -5.50
N ILE A 35 3.34 3.64 -5.97
CA ILE A 35 3.57 2.45 -5.16
C ILE A 35 4.88 1.81 -5.62
N ARG A 36 5.85 1.66 -4.72
CA ARG A 36 7.11 0.97 -5.00
C ARG A 36 7.15 -0.40 -4.36
N ILE A 37 7.61 -1.38 -5.12
CA ILE A 37 8.03 -2.68 -4.63
C ILE A 37 9.56 -2.61 -4.50
N ILE A 38 10.05 -2.82 -3.29
CA ILE A 38 11.47 -2.78 -2.96
C ILE A 38 11.92 -4.13 -2.42
N ASP A 39 13.11 -4.58 -2.80
CA ASP A 39 13.72 -5.77 -2.20
C ASP A 39 14.18 -5.49 -0.76
N LEU A 40 14.62 -6.53 -0.07
CA LEU A 40 15.11 -6.40 1.30
C LEU A 40 16.44 -5.64 1.39
N GLU A 41 17.09 -5.35 0.27
CA GLU A 41 18.27 -4.52 0.09
C GLU A 41 17.94 -3.04 -0.07
N GLY A 42 16.66 -2.70 -0.27
CA GLY A 42 16.19 -1.35 -0.50
C GLY A 42 16.26 -0.90 -1.96
N ASN A 43 16.57 -1.81 -2.89
CA ASN A 43 16.51 -1.52 -4.32
C ASN A 43 15.05 -1.53 -4.79
N THR A 44 14.69 -0.56 -5.63
CA THR A 44 13.39 -0.56 -6.28
C THR A 44 13.34 -1.65 -7.35
N LEU A 45 12.53 -2.68 -7.11
CA LEU A 45 12.21 -3.72 -8.09
C LEU A 45 11.21 -3.19 -9.12
N LYS A 46 10.26 -2.36 -8.67
CA LYS A 46 9.18 -1.84 -9.50
C LYS A 46 8.52 -0.59 -8.93
N SER A 47 8.06 0.29 -9.82
CA SER A 47 7.14 1.39 -9.51
C SER A 47 5.82 1.20 -10.25
N ILE A 48 4.72 1.47 -9.56
CA ILE A 48 3.36 1.38 -10.07
C ILE A 48 2.69 2.72 -9.81
N GLN A 49 2.32 3.43 -10.88
CA GLN A 49 1.50 4.63 -10.75
C GLN A 49 0.04 4.24 -10.61
N VAL A 50 -0.59 4.75 -9.57
CA VAL A 50 -2.01 4.57 -9.31
C VAL A 50 -2.73 5.90 -9.38
N LYS A 51 -4.02 5.90 -9.07
CA LYS A 51 -4.79 7.13 -8.89
C LYS A 51 -5.54 7.04 -7.58
N SER A 52 -5.39 8.06 -6.76
CA SER A 52 -6.17 8.22 -5.56
C SER A 52 -6.88 9.57 -5.60
N GLU A 53 -7.99 9.67 -4.88
CA GLU A 53 -8.69 10.95 -4.69
C GLU A 53 -8.03 11.80 -3.58
N SER A 54 -7.11 11.20 -2.81
CA SER A 54 -6.35 11.79 -1.70
C SER A 54 -5.00 11.06 -1.56
N TYR A 55 -4.30 11.16 -0.42
CA TYR A 55 -3.09 10.36 -0.19
C TYR A 55 -3.41 8.87 -0.12
N LEU A 56 -2.43 8.02 -0.44
CA LEU A 56 -2.51 6.58 -0.13
C LEU A 56 -2.51 6.40 1.40
N ASP A 57 -3.17 5.37 1.91
CA ASP A 57 -3.16 5.06 3.36
C ASP A 57 -2.90 3.57 3.59
N TYR A 58 -3.94 2.76 3.68
CA TYR A 58 -3.77 1.31 3.77
C TYR A 58 -3.31 0.74 2.44
N LEU A 59 -2.37 -0.21 2.50
CA LEU A 59 -1.82 -0.89 1.34
C LEU A 59 -1.67 -2.37 1.63
N VAL A 60 -2.09 -3.20 0.68
CA VAL A 60 -1.91 -4.65 0.72
C VAL A 60 -1.45 -5.14 -0.65
N TYR A 61 -0.44 -5.99 -0.64
CA TYR A 61 0.07 -6.65 -1.85
C TYR A 61 -0.16 -8.16 -1.78
N CYS A 62 -0.92 -8.71 -2.72
CA CYS A 62 -1.22 -10.14 -2.75
C CYS A 62 -1.58 -10.60 -4.16
N ASN A 63 -1.09 -11.78 -4.57
CA ASN A 63 -1.42 -12.43 -5.85
C ASN A 63 -1.32 -11.48 -7.05
N ASP A 64 -0.20 -10.78 -7.17
CA ASP A 64 0.07 -9.78 -8.21
C ASP A 64 -0.93 -8.62 -8.27
N ARG A 65 -1.63 -8.34 -7.18
CA ARG A 65 -2.54 -7.20 -7.07
C ARG A 65 -2.11 -6.31 -5.94
N VAL A 66 -2.37 -5.02 -6.13
CA VAL A 66 -2.26 -4.03 -5.06
C VAL A 66 -3.67 -3.60 -4.71
N ILE A 67 -3.99 -3.65 -3.41
CA ILE A 67 -5.20 -3.06 -2.86
C ILE A 67 -4.77 -1.89 -1.99
N TYR A 68 -5.38 -0.73 -2.19
CA TYR A 68 -5.08 0.45 -1.38
C TYR A 68 -6.35 1.25 -1.09
N SER A 69 -6.34 2.01 0.00
CA SER A 69 -7.37 3.03 0.27
C SER A 69 -6.81 4.42 0.05
N ASP A 70 -7.72 5.37 -0.18
CA ASP A 70 -7.42 6.76 0.07
C ASP A 70 -7.38 7.06 1.57
N TYR A 71 -6.66 8.11 1.94
CA TYR A 71 -6.52 8.61 3.31
C TYR A 71 -7.87 9.07 3.88
N ASP A 72 -8.79 9.52 3.04
CA ASP A 72 -10.10 9.98 3.50
C ASP A 72 -11.07 8.83 3.83
N GLY A 73 -10.69 7.57 3.56
CA GLY A 73 -11.51 6.40 3.85
C GLY A 73 -12.78 6.34 2.99
N LYS A 74 -12.77 6.97 1.81
CA LYS A 74 -13.94 7.05 0.92
C LYS A 74 -13.91 6.01 -0.17
N ALA A 75 -12.73 5.57 -0.56
CA ALA A 75 -12.57 4.55 -1.59
C ALA A 75 -11.46 3.55 -1.28
N VAL A 76 -11.72 2.32 -1.73
CA VAL A 76 -10.75 1.23 -1.80
C VAL A 76 -10.62 0.83 -3.26
N TYR A 77 -9.38 0.70 -3.72
CA TYR A 77 -9.03 0.40 -5.08
C TYR A 77 -8.29 -0.93 -5.12
N CYS A 78 -8.52 -1.69 -6.18
CA CYS A 78 -7.66 -2.81 -6.55
C CYS A 78 -7.11 -2.57 -7.95
N VAL A 79 -5.80 -2.62 -8.08
CA VAL A 79 -5.09 -2.47 -9.35
C VAL A 79 -4.26 -3.71 -9.65
N ASP A 80 -4.01 -3.93 -10.94
CA ASP A 80 -2.99 -4.88 -11.37
C ASP A 80 -1.58 -4.30 -11.26
N GLN A 81 -0.60 -5.13 -11.59
CA GLN A 81 0.82 -4.82 -11.68
C GLN A 81 1.20 -3.64 -12.59
N SER A 82 0.31 -3.19 -13.47
CA SER A 82 0.54 -2.03 -14.34
C SER A 82 -0.06 -0.74 -13.76
N GLY A 83 -0.76 -0.82 -12.64
CA GLY A 83 -1.52 0.29 -12.06
C GLY A 83 -2.93 0.42 -12.64
N LYS A 84 -3.34 -0.50 -13.52
CA LYS A 84 -4.69 -0.49 -14.09
C LYS A 84 -5.68 -0.97 -13.04
N GLN A 85 -6.70 -0.15 -12.78
CA GLN A 85 -7.80 -0.48 -11.90
C GLN A 85 -8.55 -1.72 -12.40
N ILE A 86 -8.66 -2.72 -11.52
CA ILE A 86 -9.46 -3.94 -11.68
C ILE A 86 -10.86 -3.68 -11.14
N TRP A 87 -10.95 -3.16 -9.91
CA TRP A 87 -12.21 -2.78 -9.28
C TRP A 87 -12.01 -1.64 -8.29
N GLN A 88 -13.11 -1.00 -7.91
CA GLN A 88 -13.17 0.02 -6.87
C GLN A 88 -14.42 -0.18 -6.02
N TYR A 89 -14.27 0.01 -4.71
CA TYR A 89 -15.37 0.24 -3.79
C TYR A 89 -15.32 1.70 -3.37
N LYS A 90 -16.45 2.41 -3.46
CA LYS A 90 -16.57 3.80 -3.01
C LYS A 90 -17.81 3.92 -2.15
N GLN A 91 -17.64 4.45 -0.95
CA GLN A 91 -18.76 4.75 -0.07
C GLN A 91 -19.13 6.23 -0.22
N ASP A 92 -20.41 6.49 -0.48
CA ASP A 92 -20.92 7.85 -0.55
C ASP A 92 -21.18 8.36 0.87
N LEU A 93 -20.09 8.67 1.58
CA LEU A 93 -20.16 9.22 2.92
C LEU A 93 -20.20 10.74 2.84
N SER A 94 -21.37 11.31 3.11
CA SER A 94 -21.54 12.75 3.37
C SER A 94 -21.13 13.16 4.79
N GLY A 95 -20.45 12.27 5.54
CA GLY A 95 -20.12 12.41 6.96
C GLY A 95 -18.61 12.50 7.25
N PRO A 96 -18.22 12.66 8.53
CA PRO A 96 -16.82 12.67 8.94
C PRO A 96 -16.13 11.33 8.62
N ARG A 97 -14.79 11.34 8.60
CA ARG A 97 -13.92 10.20 8.28
C ARG A 97 -14.38 8.93 9.02
N ASP A 98 -14.85 7.94 8.28
CA ASP A 98 -14.98 6.58 8.81
C ASP A 98 -13.66 5.86 8.62
N PHE A 99 -13.17 5.20 9.67
CA PHE A 99 -11.94 4.42 9.62
C PHE A 99 -12.15 3.20 8.72
N VAL A 100 -11.75 3.29 7.45
CA VAL A 100 -11.69 2.12 6.57
C VAL A 100 -10.50 1.29 6.97
N GLN A 101 -10.73 0.11 7.55
CA GLN A 101 -9.69 -0.90 7.73
C GLN A 101 -9.79 -1.90 6.57
N ILE A 102 -8.71 -2.04 5.82
CA ILE A 102 -8.60 -3.12 4.83
C ILE A 102 -8.09 -4.38 5.54
N LEU A 103 -8.99 -5.29 5.89
CA LEU A 103 -8.64 -6.64 6.31
C LEU A 103 -8.70 -7.57 5.10
N MET A 104 -7.54 -7.96 4.57
CA MET A 104 -7.48 -9.03 3.58
C MET A 104 -7.29 -10.35 4.32
N VAL A 105 -8.32 -11.21 4.32
CA VAL A 105 -8.18 -12.59 4.80
C VAL A 105 -7.81 -13.45 3.60
N THR A 106 -6.55 -13.84 3.51
CA THR A 106 -6.14 -14.92 2.61
C THR A 106 -6.58 -16.24 3.23
N LEU A 107 -7.53 -16.92 2.59
CA LEU A 107 -7.77 -18.34 2.87
C LEU A 107 -6.62 -19.11 2.21
N LEU A 108 -5.78 -19.75 3.04
CA LEU A 108 -4.81 -20.77 2.63
C LEU A 108 -5.53 -22.04 2.16
#